data_AF-A0A7C7Q331-F1
#
_entry.id   AF-A0A7C7Q331-F1
#
_cell.length_a   1.000
_cell.length_b   1.000
_cell.length_c   1.000
_cell.angle_alpha   90.00
_cell.angle_beta   90.00
_cell.angle_gamma   90.00
#
_symmetry.space_group_name_H-M   'P 1'
#
loop_
_entity.id
_entity.type
_entity.pdbx_description
1 polymer ?
#
loop_
_entity_poly.entity_id
_entity_poly.type
_entity_poly.pdbx_seq_one_letter_code
_entity_poly.pdbx_strand_id
1 'polypeptide(L)'
;MDRGEIERIVREVLARLSPQVLPKEAPSGVWVFQGRLLTEGELRAAAERGVREIAIPPGTLITPLAKDALKELGISIVPHRPTQAEPSPSKPDPGAIALGSDHAGFALKETIKKALAEEGYTVRDFGTSSPEPVDYPDFALKVAQAVSSGACAAGIIVDGAGFASAVVANKLPG
;
A
#
# COMPACT_ATOMS: atom_id res chain seq x y z
N MET A 1 -4.16 17.40 22.22
CA MET A 1 -5.35 16.68 21.74
C MET A 1 -5.67 15.57 22.71
N ASP A 2 -6.91 15.50 23.14
CA ASP A 2 -7.41 14.43 24.01
C ASP A 2 -8.08 13.31 23.21
N ARG A 3 -8.26 12.11 23.81
CA ARG A 3 -8.81 10.95 23.07
C ARG A 3 -10.17 11.27 22.42
N GLY A 4 -11.09 11.89 23.19
CA GLY A 4 -12.41 12.26 22.70
C GLY A 4 -12.41 13.36 21.63
N GLU A 5 -11.35 14.18 21.56
CA GLU A 5 -11.19 15.19 20.51
C GLU A 5 -10.78 14.55 19.18
N ILE A 6 -9.87 13.56 19.23
CA ILE A 6 -9.50 12.73 18.06
C ILE A 6 -10.74 11.97 17.55
N GLU A 7 -11.50 11.33 18.45
CA GLU A 7 -12.73 10.62 18.09
C GLU A 7 -13.80 11.55 17.48
N ARG A 8 -13.95 12.78 17.99
CA ARG A 8 -14.84 13.78 17.37
C ARG A 8 -14.39 14.16 15.96
N ILE A 9 -13.11 14.46 15.76
CA ILE A 9 -12.56 14.82 14.44
C ILE A 9 -12.72 13.65 13.46
N VAL A 10 -12.45 12.42 13.91
CA VAL A 10 -12.68 11.21 13.11
C VAL A 10 -14.16 11.09 12.73
N ARG A 11 -15.11 11.20 13.67
CA ARG A 11 -16.56 11.19 13.37
C ARG A 11 -16.97 12.30 12.39
N GLU A 12 -16.42 13.50 12.51
CA GLU A 12 -16.72 14.63 11.61
C GLU A 12 -16.15 14.47 10.19
N VAL A 13 -15.02 13.77 10.03
CA VAL A 13 -14.49 13.38 8.72
C VAL A 13 -15.32 12.25 8.13
N LEU A 14 -15.62 11.21 8.92
CA LEU A 14 -16.42 10.05 8.50
C LEU A 14 -17.85 10.44 8.09
N ALA A 15 -18.49 11.36 8.80
CA ALA A 15 -19.83 11.85 8.48
C ALA A 15 -19.93 12.63 7.15
N ARG A 16 -18.79 12.94 6.51
CA ARG A 16 -18.73 13.52 5.16
C ARG A 16 -18.57 12.47 4.06
N LEU A 17 -18.39 11.19 4.41
CA LEU A 17 -18.26 10.09 3.47
C LEU A 17 -19.64 9.45 3.22
N SER A 18 -20.01 9.32 1.94
CA SER A 18 -21.27 8.70 1.56
C SER A 18 -21.30 7.21 1.93
N PRO A 19 -22.43 6.67 2.43
CA PRO A 19 -22.45 5.38 3.13
C PRO A 19 -22.47 4.16 2.18
N GLN A 20 -21.31 3.65 1.78
CA GLN A 20 -21.15 2.31 1.18
C GLN A 20 -19.81 1.62 1.56
N VAL A 21 -19.80 0.28 1.42
CA VAL A 21 -18.65 -0.67 1.45
C VAL A 21 -18.08 -1.10 2.82
N LEU A 22 -18.16 -2.43 3.07
CA LEU A 22 -17.42 -3.27 4.04
C LEU A 22 -17.74 -4.78 3.69
N PRO A 23 -16.98 -5.83 4.11
CA PRO A 23 -15.73 -6.34 3.49
C PRO A 23 -15.69 -7.89 3.23
N LYS A 24 -14.53 -8.46 2.78
CA LYS A 24 -13.91 -9.77 3.24
C LYS A 24 -12.69 -10.34 2.45
N GLU A 25 -11.56 -10.54 3.16
CA GLU A 25 -10.49 -11.60 3.16
C GLU A 25 -9.79 -12.20 1.87
N ALA A 26 -8.80 -13.12 2.06
CA ALA A 26 -7.68 -13.52 1.13
C ALA A 26 -7.61 -15.06 0.85
N PRO A 27 -6.48 -15.87 0.70
CA PRO A 27 -5.00 -15.66 0.77
C PRO A 27 -4.07 -16.45 -0.25
N SER A 28 -2.73 -16.34 -0.09
CA SER A 28 -1.61 -17.30 -0.45
C SER A 28 -1.18 -17.62 -1.92
N GLY A 29 0.13 -17.89 -2.17
CA GLY A 29 0.60 -18.64 -3.36
C GLY A 29 2.05 -18.54 -3.88
N VAL A 30 2.66 -17.36 -3.98
CA VAL A 30 3.61 -17.03 -5.09
C VAL A 30 5.06 -16.68 -4.65
N TRP A 31 6.09 -17.01 -5.46
CA TRP A 31 7.46 -16.46 -5.28
C TRP A 31 7.62 -15.10 -5.97
N VAL A 32 8.19 -14.12 -5.26
CA VAL A 32 8.45 -12.76 -5.78
C VAL A 32 9.91 -12.58 -6.17
N PHE A 33 10.15 -12.22 -7.43
CA PHE A 33 11.47 -11.82 -7.93
C PHE A 33 11.69 -10.31 -7.79
N GLN A 34 12.83 -9.88 -7.26
CA GLN A 34 13.18 -8.45 -7.08
C GLN A 34 14.40 -8.00 -7.92
N GLY A 35 14.91 -8.87 -8.81
CA GLY A 35 16.08 -8.58 -9.65
C GLY A 35 15.76 -7.86 -10.97
N ARG A 36 16.76 -7.15 -11.52
CA ARG A 36 16.69 -6.50 -12.85
C ARG A 36 16.95 -7.46 -14.02
N LEU A 37 17.60 -8.59 -13.77
CA LEU A 37 17.94 -9.62 -14.75
C LEU A 37 17.57 -10.98 -14.15
N LEU A 38 16.71 -11.75 -14.82
CA LEU A 38 16.34 -13.11 -14.44
C LEU A 38 17.10 -14.12 -15.31
N THR A 39 17.78 -15.05 -14.66
CA THR A 39 18.66 -16.06 -15.27
C THR A 39 18.13 -17.49 -15.08
N GLU A 40 18.67 -18.43 -15.86
CA GLU A 40 18.32 -19.85 -15.77
C GLU A 40 18.65 -20.47 -14.40
N GLY A 41 19.79 -20.11 -13.81
CA GLY A 41 20.21 -20.68 -12.52
C GLY A 41 19.23 -20.34 -11.38
N GLU A 42 18.69 -19.12 -11.38
CA GLU A 42 17.67 -18.69 -10.42
C GLU A 42 16.35 -19.45 -10.61
N LEU A 43 15.99 -19.77 -11.86
CA LEU A 43 14.79 -20.55 -12.19
C LEU A 43 14.93 -22.02 -11.78
N ARG A 44 16.09 -22.66 -12.06
CA ARG A 44 16.34 -24.05 -11.64
C ARG A 44 16.36 -24.16 -10.11
N ALA A 45 17.01 -23.22 -9.42
CA ALA A 45 17.00 -23.15 -7.95
C ALA A 45 15.60 -22.86 -7.34
N ALA A 46 14.71 -22.19 -8.07
CA ALA A 46 13.31 -22.04 -7.65
C ALA A 46 12.51 -23.33 -7.87
N ALA A 47 12.73 -24.03 -8.98
CA ALA A 47 12.07 -25.30 -9.31
C ALA A 47 12.41 -26.42 -8.31
N GLU A 48 13.68 -26.55 -7.92
CA GLU A 48 14.14 -27.49 -6.87
C GLU A 48 13.47 -27.25 -5.52
N ARG A 49 13.01 -26.01 -5.27
CA ARG A 49 12.28 -25.61 -4.06
C ARG A 49 10.75 -25.71 -4.21
N GLY A 50 10.27 -26.31 -5.30
CA GLY A 50 8.86 -26.58 -5.56
C GLY A 50 8.04 -25.38 -6.05
N VAL A 51 8.68 -24.26 -6.39
CA VAL A 51 8.00 -23.04 -6.88
C VAL A 51 7.45 -23.27 -8.29
N ARG A 52 6.16 -22.98 -8.50
CA ARG A 52 5.47 -23.10 -9.81
C ARG A 52 4.99 -21.77 -10.40
N GLU A 53 4.88 -20.74 -9.57
CA GLU A 53 4.48 -19.39 -10.00
C GLU A 53 5.52 -18.37 -9.54
N ILE A 54 5.98 -17.55 -10.50
CA ILE A 54 7.00 -16.53 -10.27
C ILE A 54 6.45 -15.17 -10.68
N ALA A 55 6.38 -14.27 -9.70
CA ALA A 55 6.04 -12.88 -9.90
C ALA A 55 7.27 -12.09 -10.38
N ILE A 56 7.23 -11.60 -11.62
CA ILE A 56 8.30 -10.76 -12.22
C ILE A 56 7.84 -9.30 -12.37
N PRO A 57 8.60 -8.29 -11.90
CA PRO A 57 8.21 -6.88 -12.00
C PRO A 57 8.39 -6.31 -13.42
N PRO A 58 7.60 -5.28 -13.79
CA PRO A 58 7.70 -4.64 -15.10
C PRO A 58 9.09 -4.00 -15.28
N GLY A 59 9.82 -4.44 -16.31
CA GLY A 59 11.17 -3.96 -16.63
C GLY A 59 12.31 -4.93 -16.33
N THR A 60 12.06 -6.08 -15.67
CA THR A 60 13.07 -7.14 -15.56
C THR A 60 13.41 -7.72 -16.93
N LEU A 61 14.70 -7.78 -17.26
CA LEU A 61 15.21 -8.47 -18.43
C LEU A 61 15.24 -9.98 -18.15
N ILE A 62 14.68 -10.79 -19.05
CA ILE A 62 14.70 -12.26 -18.96
C ILE A 62 15.63 -12.79 -20.05
N THR A 63 16.68 -13.52 -19.69
CA THR A 63 17.65 -14.07 -20.66
C THR A 63 16.99 -15.11 -21.59
N PRO A 64 17.55 -15.38 -22.79
CA PRO A 64 17.01 -16.41 -23.68
C PRO A 64 16.89 -17.78 -22.99
N LEU A 65 17.96 -18.24 -22.31
CA LEU A 65 17.96 -19.52 -21.60
C LEU A 65 16.91 -19.55 -20.46
N ALA A 66 16.68 -18.42 -19.78
CA ALA A 66 15.61 -18.32 -18.79
C ALA A 66 14.21 -18.47 -19.41
N LYS A 67 13.98 -17.94 -20.63
CA LYS A 67 12.70 -18.11 -21.35
C LYS A 67 12.43 -19.55 -21.78
N ASP A 68 13.47 -20.33 -22.06
CA ASP A 68 13.32 -21.73 -22.43
C ASP A 68 13.22 -22.65 -21.20
N ALA A 69 13.99 -22.37 -20.14
CA ALA A 69 13.86 -23.04 -18.85
C ALA A 69 12.45 -22.89 -18.24
N LEU A 70 11.80 -21.73 -18.37
CA LEU A 70 10.40 -21.53 -17.95
C LEU A 70 9.43 -22.51 -18.63
N LYS A 71 9.64 -22.83 -19.91
CA LYS A 71 8.82 -23.81 -20.65
C LYS A 71 9.14 -25.24 -20.23
N GLU A 72 10.43 -25.57 -20.11
CA GLU A 72 10.92 -26.91 -19.74
C GLU A 72 10.47 -27.31 -18.33
N LEU A 73 10.50 -26.36 -17.39
CA LEU A 73 10.14 -26.57 -15.99
C LEU A 73 8.63 -26.39 -15.70
N GLY A 74 7.83 -25.98 -16.70
CA GLY A 74 6.39 -25.75 -16.54
C GLY A 74 6.03 -24.61 -15.58
N ILE A 75 6.89 -23.59 -15.49
CA ILE A 75 6.76 -22.49 -14.52
C ILE A 75 5.99 -21.33 -15.14
N SER A 76 4.90 -20.92 -14.48
CA SER A 76 4.10 -19.76 -14.89
C SER A 76 4.75 -18.47 -14.41
N ILE A 77 5.08 -17.56 -15.34
CA ILE A 77 5.25 -16.15 -14.98
C ILE A 77 3.87 -15.59 -14.67
N VAL A 78 3.68 -15.13 -13.43
CA VAL A 78 2.62 -14.16 -13.11
C VAL A 78 3.25 -12.76 -13.13
N PRO A 79 2.54 -11.71 -13.57
CA PRO A 79 3.08 -10.36 -13.47
C PRO A 79 3.18 -9.96 -11.98
N HIS A 80 4.34 -9.47 -11.53
CA HIS A 80 4.46 -8.96 -10.16
C HIS A 80 3.72 -7.63 -10.04
N ARG A 81 2.46 -7.70 -9.62
CA ARG A 81 1.87 -6.62 -8.84
C ARG A 81 2.60 -6.59 -7.50
N PRO A 82 3.23 -5.47 -7.10
CA PRO A 82 4.05 -5.43 -5.89
C PRO A 82 3.26 -5.80 -4.63
N THR A 83 3.82 -6.66 -3.79
CA THR A 83 3.22 -7.05 -2.51
C THR A 83 4.24 -6.84 -1.40
N GLN A 84 4.29 -5.61 -0.89
CA GLN A 84 4.98 -5.19 0.34
C GLN A 84 6.53 -5.23 0.22
N ALA A 85 7.29 -4.25 0.74
CA ALA A 85 6.99 -3.28 1.79
C ALA A 85 6.59 -1.86 1.34
N GLU A 86 6.03 -1.68 0.14
CA GLU A 86 5.17 -0.52 -0.13
C GLU A 86 3.68 -0.93 -0.15
N PRO A 87 2.74 -0.06 0.27
CA PRO A 87 1.30 -0.36 0.31
C PRO A 87 0.66 -0.25 -1.08
N SER A 88 1.12 -1.09 -2.00
CA SER A 88 0.60 -1.19 -3.37
C SER A 88 -0.93 -1.34 -3.40
N PRO A 89 -1.65 -0.73 -4.36
CA PRO A 89 -3.11 -0.75 -4.40
C PRO A 89 -3.65 -2.13 -4.77
N SER A 90 -3.83 -2.98 -3.76
CA SER A 90 -4.93 -3.96 -3.74
C SER A 90 -6.24 -3.24 -4.02
N LYS A 91 -7.14 -3.92 -4.76
CA LYS A 91 -8.49 -3.54 -5.22
C LYS A 91 -9.00 -2.15 -4.78
N PRO A 92 -9.50 -1.29 -5.69
CA PRO A 92 -10.21 -0.10 -5.28
C PRO A 92 -11.44 -0.51 -4.45
N ASP A 93 -11.34 -0.33 -3.14
CA ASP A 93 -12.40 -0.54 -2.16
C ASP A 93 -12.90 0.87 -1.79
N PRO A 94 -14.00 1.38 -2.39
CA PRO A 94 -14.46 2.75 -2.21
C PRO A 94 -15.15 3.02 -0.85
N GLY A 95 -14.79 2.25 0.18
CA GLY A 95 -14.99 2.55 1.61
C GLY A 95 -13.70 2.48 2.45
N ALA A 96 -12.54 2.19 1.84
CA ALA A 96 -11.26 2.16 2.52
C ALA A 96 -10.68 3.57 2.73
N ILE A 97 -10.05 3.83 3.87
CA ILE A 97 -9.46 5.12 4.22
C ILE A 97 -7.94 5.03 4.09
N ALA A 98 -7.36 5.83 3.19
CA ALA A 98 -5.92 6.04 3.13
C ALA A 98 -5.48 6.84 4.36
N LEU A 99 -4.50 6.34 5.10
CA LEU A 99 -3.97 6.97 6.30
C LEU A 99 -2.44 7.04 6.20
N GLY A 100 -1.85 8.19 6.49
CA GLY A 100 -0.41 8.34 6.55
C GLY A 100 0.05 9.43 7.51
N SER A 101 1.35 9.50 7.76
CA SER A 101 1.98 10.59 8.51
C SER A 101 3.46 10.77 8.19
N ASP A 102 3.99 11.92 8.57
CA ASP A 102 5.41 12.07 8.86
C ASP A 102 5.78 11.46 10.22
N HIS A 103 7.03 11.65 10.62
CA HIS A 103 7.61 11.19 11.88
C HIS A 103 7.00 11.87 13.12
N ALA A 104 6.60 13.14 13.02
CA ALA A 104 5.95 13.87 14.12
C ALA A 104 4.48 13.41 14.31
N GLY A 105 3.78 13.12 13.21
CA GLY A 105 2.41 12.63 13.20
C GLY A 105 2.26 11.16 13.59
N PHE A 106 3.33 10.36 13.63
CA PHE A 106 3.29 8.90 13.78
C PHE A 106 2.45 8.40 14.96
N ALA A 107 2.61 8.98 16.15
CA ALA A 107 1.85 8.57 17.34
C ALA A 107 0.35 8.87 17.23
N LEU A 108 -0.01 9.99 16.60
CA LEU A 108 -1.40 10.37 16.32
C LEU A 108 -1.99 9.49 15.21
N LYS A 109 -1.21 9.16 14.17
CA LYS A 109 -1.57 8.25 13.08
C LYS A 109 -1.93 6.86 13.62
N GLU A 110 -1.09 6.25 14.45
CA GLU A 110 -1.38 4.95 15.08
C GLU A 110 -2.57 5.00 16.06
N THR A 111 -2.91 6.18 16.60
CA THR A 111 -4.10 6.38 17.43
C THR A 111 -5.37 6.46 16.57
N ILE A 112 -5.35 7.25 15.49
CA ILE A 112 -6.44 7.34 14.49
C ILE A 112 -6.72 5.98 13.85
N LYS A 113 -5.67 5.24 13.48
CA LYS A 113 -5.72 3.88 12.92
C LYS A 113 -6.50 2.90 13.80
N LYS A 114 -6.32 2.99 15.13
CA LYS A 114 -7.07 2.18 16.11
C LYS A 114 -8.52 2.63 16.21
N ALA A 115 -8.79 3.93 16.36
CA ALA A 115 -10.15 4.46 16.44
C ALA A 115 -10.99 4.13 15.18
N LEU A 116 -10.38 4.22 13.99
CA LEU A 116 -11.03 3.81 12.72
C LEU A 116 -11.35 2.31 12.68
N ALA A 117 -10.45 1.46 13.18
CA ALA A 117 -10.69 0.02 13.27
C ALA A 117 -11.72 -0.35 14.35
N GLU A 118 -11.76 0.37 15.48
CA GLU A 118 -12.79 0.25 16.53
C GLU A 118 -14.19 0.63 16.00
N GLU A 119 -14.28 1.66 15.13
CA GLU A 119 -15.49 2.04 14.39
C GLU A 119 -15.72 1.18 13.12
N GLY A 120 -14.89 0.16 12.88
CA GLY A 120 -15.07 -0.87 11.83
C GLY A 120 -14.53 -0.55 10.43
N TYR A 121 -13.89 0.61 10.20
CA TYR A 121 -13.41 1.03 8.88
C TYR A 121 -12.17 0.28 8.41
N THR A 122 -12.08 0.03 7.10
CA THR A 122 -10.89 -0.54 6.48
C THR A 122 -9.83 0.55 6.30
N VAL A 123 -8.76 0.50 7.09
CA VAL A 123 -7.66 1.49 7.03
C VAL A 123 -6.51 0.97 6.16
N ARG A 124 -6.03 1.81 5.25
CA ARG A 124 -4.86 1.57 4.40
C ARG A 124 -3.72 2.48 4.85
N ASP A 125 -2.80 1.93 5.64
CA ASP A 125 -1.64 2.64 6.16
C ASP A 125 -0.56 2.81 5.07
N PHE A 126 -0.20 4.05 4.77
CA PHE A 126 0.85 4.44 3.82
C PHE A 126 2.20 4.73 4.48
N GLY A 127 2.28 4.57 5.81
CA GLY A 127 3.43 4.96 6.62
C GLY A 127 3.40 6.45 7.03
N THR A 128 4.38 6.96 7.76
CA THR A 128 5.57 6.24 8.26
C THR A 128 5.24 5.12 9.24
N SER A 129 6.16 4.17 9.38
CA SER A 129 6.06 3.00 10.27
C SER A 129 6.96 3.12 11.51
N SER A 130 7.75 4.18 11.62
CA SER A 130 8.64 4.48 12.74
C SER A 130 8.65 5.98 13.04
N PRO A 131 9.03 6.41 14.27
CA PRO A 131 9.22 7.82 14.62
C PRO A 131 10.56 8.39 14.11
N GLU A 132 11.24 7.70 13.20
CA GLU A 132 12.52 8.14 12.63
C GLU A 132 12.31 9.28 11.63
N PRO A 133 13.20 10.29 11.55
CA PRO A 133 13.01 11.43 10.66
C PRO A 133 12.80 11.05 9.19
N VAL A 134 11.64 11.43 8.65
CA VAL A 134 11.25 11.25 7.24
C VAL A 134 10.47 12.46 6.73
N ASP A 135 10.55 12.69 5.42
CA ASP A 135 9.93 13.83 4.73
C ASP A 135 8.42 13.62 4.49
N TYR A 136 7.60 14.56 4.98
CA TYR A 136 6.14 14.52 4.84
C TYR A 136 5.57 14.47 3.40
N PRO A 137 6.22 15.03 2.34
CA PRO A 137 5.63 15.04 1.00
C PRO A 137 5.43 13.65 0.42
N ASP A 138 6.29 12.68 0.72
CA ASP A 138 6.19 11.32 0.17
C ASP A 138 4.93 10.61 0.67
N PHE A 139 4.62 10.76 1.96
CA PHE A 139 3.42 10.18 2.58
C PHE A 139 2.16 10.94 2.16
N ALA A 140 2.22 12.28 2.08
CA ALA A 140 1.12 13.10 1.58
C ALA A 140 0.78 12.80 0.12
N LEU A 141 1.80 12.60 -0.73
CA LEU A 141 1.65 12.18 -2.13
C LEU A 141 1.03 10.79 -2.22
N LYS A 142 1.52 9.82 -1.45
CA LYS A 142 0.99 8.44 -1.41
C LYS A 142 -0.48 8.39 -0.99
N VAL A 143 -0.87 9.11 0.07
CA VAL A 143 -2.26 9.23 0.51
C VAL A 143 -3.13 9.91 -0.54
N ALA A 144 -2.68 11.03 -1.12
CA ALA A 144 -3.43 11.77 -2.14
C ALA A 144 -3.62 10.97 -3.43
N GLN A 145 -2.60 10.23 -3.88
CA GLN A 145 -2.69 9.32 -5.03
C GLN A 145 -3.72 8.22 -4.80
N ALA A 146 -3.81 7.66 -3.59
CA ALA A 146 -4.79 6.64 -3.26
C ALA A 146 -6.24 7.14 -3.36
N VAL A 147 -6.50 8.40 -2.99
CA VAL A 147 -7.83 9.02 -3.13
C VAL A 147 -8.09 9.43 -4.59
N SER A 148 -7.17 10.15 -5.22
CA SER A 148 -7.26 10.62 -6.61
C SER A 148 -7.49 9.48 -7.62
N SER A 149 -6.89 8.31 -7.39
CA SER A 149 -7.09 7.11 -8.23
C SER A 149 -8.34 6.29 -7.90
N GLY A 150 -9.15 6.69 -6.91
CA GLY A 150 -10.29 5.91 -6.41
C GLY A 150 -9.92 4.61 -5.69
N ALA A 151 -8.64 4.43 -5.32
CA ALA A 151 -8.17 3.25 -4.58
C ALA A 151 -8.55 3.27 -3.08
N CYS A 152 -8.91 4.46 -2.56
CA CYS A 152 -9.48 4.71 -1.24
C CYS A 152 -10.57 5.79 -1.35
N ALA A 153 -11.57 5.72 -0.48
CA ALA A 153 -12.69 6.67 -0.40
C ALA A 153 -12.29 8.05 0.16
N ALA A 154 -11.31 8.05 1.06
CA ALA A 154 -10.89 9.21 1.82
C ALA A 154 -9.41 9.13 2.16
N GLY A 155 -8.80 10.28 2.44
CA GLY A 155 -7.41 10.41 2.85
C GLY A 155 -7.29 11.18 4.16
N ILE A 156 -6.52 10.63 5.10
CA ILE A 156 -6.09 11.29 6.33
C ILE A 156 -4.57 11.32 6.30
N ILE A 157 -3.99 12.51 6.36
CA ILE A 157 -2.55 12.73 6.42
C ILE A 157 -2.25 13.56 7.66
N VAL A 158 -1.21 13.16 8.41
CA VAL A 158 -0.81 13.81 9.67
C VAL A 158 0.64 14.25 9.57
N ASP A 159 0.89 15.56 9.61
CA ASP A 159 2.22 16.11 9.82
C ASP A 159 2.26 16.94 11.11
N GLY A 160 3.44 17.35 11.56
CA GLY A 160 3.61 18.10 12.83
C GLY A 160 2.78 19.39 12.97
N ALA A 161 2.27 19.97 11.88
CA ALA A 161 1.43 21.17 11.87
C ALA A 161 0.21 21.11 10.91
N GLY A 162 0.04 20.02 10.16
CA GLY A 162 -1.08 19.71 9.26
C GLY A 162 -1.15 20.52 7.95
N PHE A 163 -0.54 21.70 7.88
CA PHE A 163 -0.66 22.56 6.69
C PHE A 163 0.19 22.09 5.51
N ALA A 164 1.35 21.48 5.77
CA ALA A 164 2.36 21.24 4.74
C ALA A 164 1.96 20.03 3.88
N SER A 165 1.53 18.95 4.51
CA SER A 165 0.93 17.79 3.84
C SER A 165 -0.36 18.13 3.09
N ALA A 166 -1.21 19.01 3.65
CA ALA A 166 -2.41 19.49 2.96
C ALA A 166 -2.08 20.25 1.67
N VAL A 167 -1.01 21.06 1.63
CA VAL A 167 -0.56 21.73 0.40
C VAL A 167 -0.08 20.72 -0.64
N VAL A 168 0.61 19.66 -0.25
CA VAL A 168 1.07 18.58 -1.16
C VAL A 168 -0.12 17.79 -1.72
N ALA A 169 -1.06 17.38 -0.87
CA ALA A 169 -2.23 16.61 -1.29
C ALA A 169 -3.07 17.38 -2.33
N ASN A 170 -3.28 18.68 -2.10
CA ASN A 170 -4.01 19.57 -3.03
C ASN A 170 -3.21 19.96 -4.30
N LYS A 171 -2.06 19.34 -4.58
CA LYS A 171 -1.41 19.40 -5.91
C LYS A 171 -1.92 18.35 -6.89
N LEU A 172 -2.64 17.33 -6.42
CA LEU A 172 -3.17 16.29 -7.28
C LEU A 172 -4.60 16.65 -7.74
N PRO A 173 -4.94 16.40 -9.02
CA PRO A 173 -6.32 16.48 -9.47
C PRO A 173 -7.15 15.33 -8.86
N GLY A 174 -8.40 15.62 -8.53
CA GLY A 174 -9.40 14.70 -7.99
C GLY A 174 -10.79 15.32 -8.06
#